data_AF-A0A0T9ESX6-F1
#
_entry.id   AF-A0A0T9ESX6-F1
#
_cell.length_a   1.000
_cell.length_b   1.000
_cell.length_c   1.000
_cell.angle_alpha   90.00
_cell.angle_beta   90.00
_cell.angle_gamma   90.00
#
_symmetry.space_group_name_H-M   'P 1'
#
loop_
_entity.id
_entity.type
_entity.pdbx_description
1 polymer ?
#
loop_
_entity_poly.entity_id
_entity_poly.type
_entity_poly.pdbx_seq_one_letter_code
_entity_poly.pdbx_strand_id
1 'polypeptide(L)'
;MVYDRFAGTAVLHPDDASALGCLGYVARASGLRSDARVEHPTIVLPITEIGAPDGDVLARYTVRRDEFAASAALAQHIVESHTGPIEYAATLHPVGAPSSGIGIVEGWRGTIVHRVEIDVDGRITRAKVVDPSWFNWPALPVAMADTIVPDFPLANKSFNQSYAGNDL
;
A
#
# COMPACT_ATOMS: atom_id res chain seq x y z
N MET A 1 6.66 26.11 12.64
CA MET A 1 6.97 26.55 11.26
C MET A 1 6.75 25.47 10.19
N VAL A 2 7.34 24.26 10.30
CA VAL A 2 7.00 23.15 9.35
C VAL A 2 5.74 22.40 9.76
N TYR A 3 5.57 22.13 11.07
CA TYR A 3 4.39 21.46 11.62
C TYR A 3 3.08 22.18 11.27
N ASP A 4 3.07 23.51 11.39
CA ASP A 4 1.89 24.36 11.10
C ASP A 4 1.43 24.29 9.64
N ARG A 5 2.29 23.83 8.72
CA ARG A 5 1.94 23.61 7.31
C ARG A 5 1.46 22.19 7.00
N PHE A 6 1.66 21.25 7.93
CA PHE A 6 1.19 19.87 7.76
C PHE A 6 -0.17 19.65 8.41
N ALA A 7 -0.34 20.16 9.63
CA ALA A 7 -1.58 19.98 10.39
C ALA A 7 -2.75 20.68 9.69
N GLY A 8 -3.88 19.98 9.56
CA GLY A 8 -5.10 20.48 8.93
C GLY A 8 -5.02 20.72 7.41
N THR A 9 -3.89 20.39 6.77
CA THR A 9 -3.73 20.58 5.32
C THR A 9 -4.14 19.32 4.56
N ALA A 10 -4.95 19.50 3.53
CA ALA A 10 -5.45 18.43 2.66
C ALA A 10 -6.01 17.22 3.41
N VAL A 11 -7.02 17.48 4.25
CA VAL A 11 -7.70 16.47 5.07
C VAL A 11 -8.52 15.55 4.15
N LEU A 12 -8.29 14.24 4.24
CA LEU A 12 -9.17 13.22 3.67
C LEU A 12 -10.00 12.62 4.80
N HIS A 13 -11.32 12.83 4.77
CA HIS A 13 -12.19 12.31 5.83
C HIS A 13 -12.35 10.78 5.73
N PRO A 14 -12.57 10.08 6.87
CA PRO A 14 -12.73 8.62 6.87
C PRO A 14 -13.83 8.11 5.93
N ASP A 15 -14.96 8.83 5.85
CA ASP A 15 -16.10 8.46 5.00
C ASP A 15 -15.73 8.55 3.51
N ASP A 16 -15.00 9.60 3.11
CA ASP A 16 -14.52 9.75 1.73
C ASP A 16 -13.47 8.68 1.40
N ALA A 17 -12.52 8.43 2.32
CA ALA A 17 -11.52 7.39 2.15
C ALA A 17 -12.17 6.01 1.96
N SER A 18 -13.23 5.72 2.73
CA SER A 18 -13.98 4.47 2.67
C SER A 18 -14.76 4.36 1.37
N ALA A 19 -15.50 5.41 0.99
CA ALA A 19 -16.30 5.45 -0.23
C ALA A 19 -15.44 5.28 -1.50
N LEU A 20 -14.22 5.81 -1.50
CA LEU A 20 -13.27 5.69 -2.61
C LEU A 20 -12.47 4.38 -2.59
N GLY A 21 -12.60 3.58 -1.52
CA GLY A 21 -11.84 2.34 -1.35
C GLY A 21 -10.33 2.60 -1.25
N CYS A 22 -9.93 3.68 -0.56
CA CYS A 22 -8.52 4.00 -0.36
C CYS A 22 -7.78 2.84 0.30
N LEU A 23 -6.50 2.68 -0.05
CA LEU A 23 -5.64 1.62 0.46
C LEU A 23 -4.37 2.18 1.10
N GLY A 24 -3.74 1.34 1.92
CA GLY A 24 -2.42 1.61 2.49
C GLY A 24 -2.41 2.78 3.47
N TYR A 25 -1.27 3.49 3.52
CA TYR A 25 -1.09 4.57 4.48
C TYR A 25 -2.06 5.75 4.28
N VAL A 26 -2.64 5.93 3.08
CA VAL A 26 -3.68 6.94 2.84
C VAL A 26 -4.97 6.58 3.59
N ALA A 27 -5.38 5.32 3.50
CA ALA A 27 -6.52 4.78 4.25
C ALA A 27 -6.25 4.81 5.76
N ARG A 28 -5.09 4.29 6.18
CA ARG A 28 -4.68 4.22 7.59
C ARG A 28 -4.51 5.58 8.24
N ALA A 29 -4.09 6.61 7.49
CA ALA A 29 -4.03 7.98 7.98
C ALA A 29 -5.41 8.65 8.09
N SER A 30 -6.44 8.06 7.49
CA SER A 30 -7.83 8.51 7.54
C SER A 30 -8.68 7.59 8.46
N GLY A 31 -8.04 6.89 9.40
CA GLY A 31 -8.69 6.03 10.38
C GLY A 31 -9.17 4.66 9.89
N LEU A 32 -8.92 4.29 8.63
CA LEU A 32 -9.31 2.98 8.11
C LEU A 32 -8.25 1.93 8.42
N ARG A 33 -8.64 0.85 9.09
CA ARG A 33 -7.78 -0.31 9.30
C ARG A 33 -7.77 -1.16 8.02
N SER A 34 -6.64 -1.15 7.31
CA SER A 34 -6.38 -1.98 6.13
C SER A 34 -4.89 -2.30 6.06
N ASP A 35 -4.52 -3.58 6.07
CA ASP A 35 -3.12 -4.03 5.94
C ASP A 35 -3.07 -5.48 5.42
N ALA A 36 -2.61 -5.68 4.18
CA ALA A 36 -2.55 -7.01 3.59
C ALA A 36 -1.57 -7.96 4.30
N ARG A 37 -0.63 -7.46 5.09
CA ARG A 37 0.27 -8.31 5.91
C ARG A 37 -0.49 -9.02 7.03
N VAL A 38 -1.63 -8.47 7.45
CA VAL A 38 -2.49 -9.00 8.51
C VAL A 38 -3.72 -9.70 7.93
N GLU A 39 -4.34 -9.11 6.91
CA GLU A 39 -5.57 -9.61 6.30
C GLU A 39 -5.34 -10.76 5.29
N HIS A 40 -4.18 -10.75 4.63
CA HIS A 40 -3.79 -11.72 3.61
C HIS A 40 -2.34 -12.22 3.80
N PRO A 41 -1.97 -12.73 5.00
CA PRO A 41 -0.60 -13.11 5.29
C PRO A 41 -0.16 -14.31 4.45
N THR A 42 0.94 -14.16 3.71
CA THR A 42 1.65 -15.29 3.08
C THR A 42 2.59 -16.01 4.04
N ILE A 43 2.96 -15.33 5.14
CA ILE A 43 3.80 -15.81 6.22
C ILE A 43 3.42 -15.07 7.52
N VAL A 44 3.61 -15.72 8.66
CA VAL A 44 3.38 -15.10 9.98
C VAL A 44 4.59 -14.24 10.33
N LEU A 45 4.35 -12.94 10.54
CA LEU A 45 5.35 -11.96 10.94
C LEU A 45 4.80 -11.11 12.09
N PRO A 46 5.65 -10.59 13.00
CA PRO A 46 5.22 -9.68 14.07
C PRO A 46 4.96 -8.28 13.50
N ILE A 47 3.84 -8.11 12.79
CA ILE A 47 3.46 -6.84 12.16
C ILE A 47 2.92 -5.86 13.22
N THR A 48 3.47 -4.66 13.23
CA THR A 48 2.91 -3.52 13.97
C THR A 48 1.97 -2.74 13.04
N GLU A 49 0.67 -2.78 13.32
CA GLU A 49 -0.33 -1.98 12.61
C GLU A 49 -0.25 -0.51 13.06
N ILE A 50 -0.22 0.41 12.10
CA ILE A 50 0.01 1.85 12.35
C ILE A 50 -1.06 2.63 11.59
N GLY A 51 -1.76 3.51 12.30
CA GLY A 51 -2.78 4.38 11.73
C GLY A 51 -2.88 5.70 12.47
N ALA A 52 -3.59 6.64 11.87
CA ALA A 52 -3.93 7.94 12.43
C ALA A 52 -5.37 8.30 12.00
N PRO A 53 -6.12 9.10 12.77
CA PRO A 53 -7.50 9.42 12.44
C PRO A 53 -7.66 10.76 11.69
N ASP A 54 -6.62 11.61 11.63
CA ASP A 54 -6.80 13.02 11.27
C ASP A 54 -6.86 13.29 9.75
N GLY A 55 -6.42 12.35 8.90
CA GLY A 55 -6.57 12.42 7.45
C GLY A 55 -5.77 13.51 6.74
N ASP A 56 -5.03 14.36 7.45
CA ASP A 56 -4.23 15.45 6.90
C ASP A 56 -2.83 15.01 6.43
N VAL A 57 -2.06 15.97 5.93
CA VAL A 57 -0.66 15.72 5.55
C VAL A 57 0.17 15.21 6.73
N LEU A 58 -0.07 15.71 7.94
CA LEU A 58 0.66 15.30 9.14
C LEU A 58 0.37 13.84 9.50
N ALA A 59 -0.89 13.40 9.42
CA ALA A 59 -1.31 12.03 9.65
C ALA A 59 -0.64 11.09 8.65
N ARG A 60 -0.69 11.42 7.36
CA ARG A 60 0.00 10.65 6.30
C ARG A 60 1.51 10.58 6.52
N TYR A 61 2.14 11.68 6.94
CA TYR A 61 3.56 11.69 7.27
C TYR A 61 3.87 10.81 8.50
N THR A 62 3.06 10.93 9.55
CA THR A 62 3.23 10.20 10.82
C THR A 62 3.12 8.70 10.62
N VAL A 63 2.10 8.24 9.89
CA VAL A 63 1.93 6.82 9.56
C VAL A 63 3.18 6.30 8.83
N ARG A 64 3.68 7.02 7.82
CA ARG A 64 4.88 6.59 7.08
C ARG A 64 6.15 6.58 7.93
N ARG A 65 6.33 7.58 8.79
CA ARG A 65 7.48 7.66 9.72
C ARG A 65 7.49 6.45 10.63
N ASP A 66 6.33 6.12 11.21
CA ASP A 66 6.21 5.03 12.16
C ASP A 66 6.31 3.67 11.45
N GLU A 67 5.74 3.54 10.24
CA GLU A 67 5.87 2.33 9.41
C GLU A 67 7.31 2.08 8.97
N PHE A 68 8.09 3.14 8.72
CA PHE A 68 9.52 3.00 8.47
C PHE A 68 10.24 2.40 9.68
N ALA A 69 9.96 2.92 10.89
CA ALA A 69 10.55 2.40 12.12
C ALA A 69 10.14 0.93 12.37
N ALA A 70 8.85 0.60 12.19
CA ALA A 70 8.36 -0.77 12.30
C ALA A 70 8.97 -1.70 11.25
N SER A 71 9.18 -1.22 10.02
CA SER A 71 9.83 -2.00 8.96
C SER A 71 11.29 -2.28 9.26
N ALA A 72 12.01 -1.32 9.85
CA ALA A 72 13.39 -1.52 10.29
C ALA A 72 13.47 -2.59 11.40
N ALA A 73 12.59 -2.52 12.41
CA ALA A 73 12.51 -3.52 13.46
C ALA A 73 12.11 -4.91 12.92
N LEU A 74 11.17 -4.97 11.98
CA LEU A 74 10.77 -6.22 11.33
C LEU A 74 11.90 -6.83 10.51
N ALA A 75 12.67 -6.01 9.77
CA ALA A 75 13.83 -6.48 9.03
C ALA A 75 14.90 -7.08 9.95
N GLN A 76 15.20 -6.43 11.08
CA GLN A 76 16.09 -6.97 12.11
C GLN A 76 15.57 -8.31 12.64
N HIS A 77 14.27 -8.38 13.00
CA HIS A 77 13.66 -9.62 13.46
C HIS A 77 13.79 -10.75 12.43
N ILE A 78 13.51 -10.50 11.15
CA ILE A 78 13.62 -11.50 10.09
C ILE A 78 15.08 -12.00 9.97
N VAL A 79 16.06 -11.10 9.99
CA VAL A 79 17.48 -11.46 9.89
C VAL A 79 17.93 -12.27 11.10
N GLU A 80 17.54 -11.87 12.32
CA GLU A 80 17.99 -12.50 13.57
C GLU A 80 17.27 -13.81 13.87
N SER A 81 16.01 -13.96 13.44
CA SER A 81 15.21 -15.17 13.67
C SER A 81 15.28 -16.18 12.53
N HIS A 82 15.87 -15.82 11.39
CA HIS A 82 15.93 -16.71 10.24
C HIS A 82 16.68 -18.00 10.57
N THR A 83 16.05 -19.12 10.22
CA THR A 83 16.67 -20.44 10.26
C THR A 83 16.37 -21.17 8.96
N GLY A 84 17.28 -22.05 8.54
CA GLY A 84 17.15 -22.82 7.31
C GLY A 84 17.89 -22.24 6.12
N PRO A 85 17.60 -22.73 4.90
CA PRO A 85 18.27 -22.29 3.70
C PRO A 85 17.78 -20.90 3.24
N ILE A 86 18.71 -20.08 2.76
CA ILE A 86 18.43 -18.80 2.09
C ILE A 86 18.21 -18.96 0.58
N GLU A 87 18.51 -20.14 0.05
CA GLU A 87 18.28 -20.52 -1.35
C GLU A 87 17.00 -21.33 -1.44
N TYR A 88 16.15 -20.95 -2.40
CA TYR A 88 14.93 -21.69 -2.73
C TYR A 88 14.98 -22.09 -4.19
N ALA A 89 14.84 -23.40 -4.44
CA ALA A 89 14.66 -23.95 -5.77
C ALA A 89 13.40 -24.82 -5.76
N ALA A 90 12.48 -24.51 -6.67
CA ALA A 90 11.30 -25.31 -6.92
C ALA A 90 11.33 -25.86 -8.34
N THR A 91 11.01 -27.14 -8.48
CA THR A 91 10.71 -27.72 -9.79
C THR A 91 9.32 -27.24 -10.19
N LEU A 92 9.22 -26.48 -11.27
CA LEU A 92 7.93 -26.11 -11.84
C LEU A 92 7.37 -27.33 -12.58
N HIS A 93 6.19 -27.78 -12.15
CA HIS A 93 5.47 -28.83 -12.84
C HIS A 93 4.53 -28.21 -13.88
N PRO A 94 4.41 -28.80 -15.09
CA PRO A 94 3.41 -28.37 -16.06
C PRO A 94 2.02 -28.45 -15.42
N VAL A 95 1.26 -27.36 -15.49
CA VAL A 95 -0.10 -27.33 -14.92
C VAL A 95 -1.04 -28.27 -15.69
N GLY A 96 -0.75 -28.51 -16.97
CA GLY A 96 -1.51 -29.45 -17.81
C GLY A 96 -2.91 -28.97 -18.20
N ALA A 97 -3.30 -27.77 -17.75
CA ALA A 97 -4.55 -27.10 -18.06
C ALA A 97 -4.35 -25.58 -17.92
N PRO A 98 -5.13 -24.74 -18.60
CA PRO A 98 -5.16 -23.31 -18.32
C PRO A 98 -5.53 -23.08 -16.85
N SER A 99 -4.84 -22.14 -16.19
CA SER A 99 -5.11 -21.82 -14.79
C SER A 99 -4.87 -20.35 -14.50
N SER A 100 -5.30 -19.89 -13.33
CA SER A 100 -5.10 -18.52 -12.87
C SER A 100 -4.72 -18.47 -11.41
N GLY A 101 -3.89 -17.50 -11.03
CA GLY A 101 -3.48 -17.24 -9.67
C GLY A 101 -3.67 -15.77 -9.28
N ILE A 102 -3.81 -15.53 -7.98
CA ILE A 102 -3.84 -14.20 -7.40
C ILE A 102 -2.75 -14.13 -6.32
N GLY A 103 -1.93 -13.09 -6.37
CA GLY A 103 -0.99 -12.73 -5.32
C GLY A 103 -1.39 -11.41 -4.70
N ILE A 104 -1.46 -11.36 -3.37
CA ILE A 104 -1.79 -10.15 -2.60
C ILE A 104 -0.62 -9.87 -1.68
N VAL A 105 -0.09 -8.65 -1.72
CA VAL A 105 1.02 -8.20 -0.88
C VAL A 105 0.80 -6.77 -0.44
N GLU A 106 1.34 -6.38 0.71
CA GLU A 106 1.36 -4.97 1.13
C GLU A 106 2.63 -4.30 0.61
N GLY A 107 2.49 -3.40 -0.35
CA GLY A 107 3.54 -2.45 -0.70
C GLY A 107 3.53 -1.25 0.24
N TRP A 108 4.57 -0.41 0.20
CA TRP A 108 4.61 0.78 1.07
C TRP A 108 3.49 1.80 0.77
N ARG A 109 2.87 1.74 -0.42
CA ARG A 109 1.68 2.56 -0.77
C ARG A 109 0.36 1.93 -0.33
N GLY A 110 0.35 0.64 0.00
CA GLY A 110 -0.86 -0.14 0.27
C GLY A 110 -0.86 -1.51 -0.39
N THR A 111 -2.01 -2.16 -0.33
CA THR A 111 -2.23 -3.49 -0.89
C THR A 111 -2.11 -3.51 -2.42
N ILE A 112 -1.22 -4.35 -2.93
CA ILE A 112 -1.00 -4.61 -4.36
C ILE A 112 -1.55 -6.00 -4.68
N VAL A 113 -2.34 -6.09 -5.75
CA VAL A 113 -2.90 -7.36 -6.23
C VAL A 113 -2.35 -7.68 -7.60
N HIS A 114 -1.78 -8.88 -7.75
CA HIS A 114 -1.39 -9.45 -9.03
C HIS A 114 -2.36 -10.56 -9.40
N ARG A 115 -2.93 -10.51 -10.60
CA ARG A 115 -3.65 -11.61 -11.22
C ARG A 115 -2.88 -12.10 -12.43
N VAL A 116 -2.59 -13.39 -12.47
CA VAL A 116 -1.90 -14.04 -13.58
C VAL A 116 -2.75 -15.17 -14.12
N GLU A 117 -2.82 -15.30 -15.43
CA GLU A 117 -3.46 -16.41 -16.13
C GLU A 117 -2.40 -17.06 -17.03
N ILE A 118 -2.39 -18.39 -17.05
CA ILE A 118 -1.44 -19.19 -17.82
C ILE A 118 -2.16 -20.20 -18.72
N ASP A 119 -1.56 -20.52 -19.87
CA ASP A 119 -2.03 -21.59 -20.75
C ASP A 119 -1.54 -22.98 -20.32
N VAL A 120 -1.86 -24.00 -21.13
CA VAL A 120 -1.45 -25.41 -20.92
C VAL A 120 0.07 -25.61 -20.91
N ASP A 121 0.81 -24.74 -21.61
CA ASP A 121 2.26 -24.77 -21.72
C ASP A 121 2.93 -23.95 -20.61
N GLY A 122 2.14 -23.36 -19.69
CA GLY A 122 2.61 -22.52 -18.60
C GLY A 122 3.01 -21.10 -19.03
N ARG A 123 2.64 -20.66 -20.24
CA ARG A 123 2.91 -19.27 -20.67
C ARG A 123 1.88 -18.33 -20.07
N ILE A 124 2.34 -17.16 -19.63
CA ILE A 124 1.45 -16.08 -19.18
C ILE A 124 0.62 -15.59 -20.36
N THR A 125 -0.69 -15.80 -20.29
CA THR A 125 -1.67 -15.31 -21.27
C THR A 125 -2.27 -13.98 -20.86
N ARG A 126 -2.33 -13.72 -19.55
CA ARG A 126 -2.77 -12.43 -19.00
C ARG A 126 -2.06 -12.14 -17.68
N ALA A 127 -1.65 -10.89 -17.51
CA ALA A 127 -1.19 -10.37 -16.23
C ALA A 127 -1.88 -9.03 -15.98
N LYS A 128 -2.50 -8.88 -14.81
CA LYS A 128 -3.02 -7.60 -14.33
C LYS A 128 -2.41 -7.32 -12.97
N VAL A 129 -1.83 -6.13 -12.83
CA VAL A 129 -1.38 -5.61 -11.54
C VAL A 129 -2.31 -4.48 -11.15
N VAL A 130 -2.72 -4.45 -9.90
CA VAL A 130 -3.51 -3.35 -9.34
C VAL A 130 -2.67 -2.74 -8.24
N ASP A 131 -2.15 -1.53 -8.50
CA ASP A 131 -1.40 -0.73 -7.53
C ASP A 131 -2.37 0.13 -6.70
N PRO A 132 -2.07 0.38 -5.40
CA PRO A 132 -2.86 1.26 -4.54
C PRO A 132 -3.15 2.64 -5.14
N SER A 133 -2.27 3.15 -6.00
CA SER A 133 -2.46 4.45 -6.64
C SER A 133 -3.72 4.51 -7.50
N TRP A 134 -4.18 3.39 -8.09
CA TRP A 134 -5.46 3.35 -8.81
C TRP A 134 -6.63 3.81 -7.93
N PHE A 135 -6.65 3.38 -6.67
CA PHE A 135 -7.71 3.74 -5.70
C PHE A 135 -7.46 5.09 -5.02
N ASN A 136 -6.19 5.42 -4.79
CA ASN A 136 -5.83 6.60 -4.01
C ASN A 136 -5.74 7.89 -4.82
N TRP A 137 -5.54 7.83 -6.16
CA TRP A 137 -5.52 9.03 -7.01
C TRP A 137 -6.83 9.83 -6.97
N PRO A 138 -8.03 9.21 -7.06
CA PRO A 138 -9.30 9.91 -6.91
C PRO A 138 -9.48 10.65 -5.57
N ALA A 139 -8.80 10.22 -4.51
CA ALA A 139 -8.89 10.83 -3.19
C ALA A 139 -8.09 12.14 -3.08
N LEU A 140 -7.09 12.35 -3.93
CA LEU A 140 -6.28 13.57 -3.92
C LEU A 140 -7.12 14.84 -4.17
N PRO A 141 -7.90 14.97 -5.26
CA PRO A 141 -8.71 16.17 -5.47
C PRO A 141 -9.78 16.38 -4.39
N VAL A 142 -10.30 15.30 -3.80
CA VAL A 142 -11.26 15.38 -2.67
C VAL A 142 -10.58 16.01 -1.45
N ALA A 143 -9.42 15.50 -1.05
CA ALA A 143 -8.66 16.05 0.07
C ALA A 143 -8.21 17.49 -0.18
N MET A 144 -8.08 17.91 -1.44
CA MET A 144 -7.58 19.23 -1.81
C MET A 144 -8.67 20.29 -1.97
N ALA A 145 -9.95 19.97 -1.78
CA ALA A 145 -11.06 20.88 -2.03
C ALA A 145 -10.88 22.25 -1.36
N ASP A 146 -10.37 22.27 -0.12
CA ASP A 146 -10.14 23.49 0.68
C ASP A 146 -8.64 23.85 0.83
N THR A 147 -7.76 23.29 0.00
CA THR A 147 -6.31 23.53 0.07
C THR A 147 -5.91 24.74 -0.78
N ILE A 148 -5.15 25.68 -0.21
CA ILE A 148 -4.63 26.83 -0.94
C ILE A 148 -3.60 26.43 -2.00
N VAL A 149 -3.51 27.19 -3.09
CA VAL A 149 -2.59 26.91 -4.22
C VAL A 149 -1.14 26.67 -3.78
N PRO A 150 -0.54 27.46 -2.83
CA PRO A 150 0.83 27.21 -2.37
C PRO A 150 1.05 25.85 -1.68
N ASP A 151 0.00 25.21 -1.19
CA ASP A 151 0.06 23.91 -0.52
C ASP A 151 -0.26 22.73 -1.46
N PHE A 152 -0.58 23.00 -2.73
CA PHE A 152 -0.77 21.95 -3.74
C PHE A 152 0.40 20.96 -3.82
N PRO A 153 1.68 21.40 -3.92
CA PRO A 153 2.80 20.47 -4.00
C PRO A 153 2.92 19.60 -2.76
N LEU A 154 2.55 20.15 -1.60
CA LEU A 154 2.61 19.47 -0.31
C LEU A 154 1.53 18.40 -0.21
N ALA A 155 0.28 18.75 -0.52
CA ALA A 155 -0.84 17.82 -0.59
C ALA A 155 -0.52 16.66 -1.55
N ASN A 156 -0.13 16.97 -2.79
CA ASN A 156 0.22 15.98 -3.79
C ASN A 156 1.36 15.06 -3.32
N LYS A 157 2.42 15.61 -2.73
CA LYS A 157 3.54 14.79 -2.25
C LYS A 157 3.17 13.94 -1.03
N SER A 158 2.22 14.36 -0.21
CA SER A 158 1.75 13.56 0.93
C SER A 158 1.05 12.27 0.50
N PHE A 159 0.33 12.28 -0.63
CA PHE A 159 -0.26 11.09 -1.23
C PHE A 159 0.79 10.26 -2.01
N ASN A 160 1.82 10.90 -2.58
CA ASN A 160 2.98 10.25 -3.20
C ASN A 160 2.62 9.12 -4.19
N GLN A 161 1.55 9.30 -4.95
CA GLN A 161 1.03 8.27 -5.84
C GLN A 161 1.95 8.00 -7.04
N SER A 162 1.84 6.79 -7.57
CA SER A 162 2.56 6.31 -8.74
C SER A 162 1.74 6.59 -10.00
N TYR A 163 2.31 7.30 -10.97
CA TYR A 163 1.71 7.44 -12.30
C TYR A 163 1.73 6.09 -13.03
N ALA A 164 2.90 5.44 -13.07
CA ALA A 164 3.02 4.11 -13.67
C ALA A 164 2.08 3.10 -13.01
N GLY A 165 1.95 3.13 -11.68
CA GLY A 165 1.05 2.22 -10.95
C GLY A 165 -0.42 2.43 -11.28
N ASN A 166 -0.83 3.67 -11.57
CA ASN A 166 -2.18 3.98 -12.03
C ASN A 166 -2.45 3.49 -13.46
N ASP A 167 -1.42 3.39 -14.29
CA ASP A 167 -1.56 2.99 -15.69
C ASP A 167 -1.46 1.45 -15.88
N LEU A 168 -1.13 0.70 -14.80
CA LEU A 168 -1.07 -0.76 -14.78
C LEU A 168 -2.46 -1.40 -14.81
#